data_AF-A0A7S2FU72-F1
#
_entry.id   AF-A0A7S2FU72-F1
#
_cell.length_a   1.000
_cell.length_b   1.000
_cell.length_c   1.000
_cell.angle_alpha   90.00
_cell.angle_beta   90.00
_cell.angle_gamma   90.00
#
_symmetry.space_group_name_H-M   'P 1'
#
loop_
_entity.id
_entity.type
_entity.pdbx_description
1 polymer ?
#
loop_
_entity_poly.entity_id
_entity_poly.type
_entity_poly.pdbx_seq_one_letter_code
_entity_poly.pdbx_strand_id
1 'polypeptide(L)'
;VGDLVMCRTGQDDWSPGNVVKLDYQEPDMPKPAPYQVELYDGALIYVPLDIPDLCKEMSLAWWEALVHEASADAPPLEEFESQLRAGKDPNELTALDDTLLLAV
;
A
#
# COMPACT_ATOMS: atom_id res chain seq x y z
N VAL A 1 2.08 -9.90 5.28
CA VAL A 1 0.76 -9.74 5.96
C VAL A 1 0.79 -8.41 6.65
N GLY A 2 -0.18 -7.54 6.35
CA GLY A 2 -0.17 -6.12 6.67
C GLY A 2 0.32 -5.24 5.52
N ASP A 3 0.72 -5.85 4.40
CA ASP A 3 1.22 -5.13 3.22
C ASP A 3 0.05 -4.48 2.47
N LEU A 4 0.25 -3.23 2.06
CA LEU A 4 -0.71 -2.47 1.28
C LEU A 4 -0.58 -2.83 -0.20
N VAL A 5 -1.69 -3.24 -0.79
CA VAL A 5 -1.71 -3.70 -2.18
C VAL A 5 -2.90 -3.12 -2.92
N MET A 6 -2.72 -2.96 -4.22
CA MET A 6 -3.77 -2.59 -5.14
C MET A 6 -4.14 -3.84 -5.94
N CYS A 7 -5.36 -4.34 -5.74
CA CYS A 7 -5.84 -5.55 -6.38
C CYS A 7 -6.82 -5.23 -7.50
N ARG A 8 -6.74 -5.99 -8.59
CA ARG A 8 -7.68 -5.85 -9.70
C ARG A 8 -9.00 -6.52 -9.36
N THR A 9 -10.05 -5.70 -9.20
CA THR A 9 -11.40 -6.16 -8.82
C THR A 9 -12.38 -6.15 -10.00
N GLY A 10 -12.02 -5.48 -11.09
CA GLY A 10 -12.79 -5.44 -12.34
C GLY A 10 -11.90 -5.54 -13.58
N GLN A 11 -12.50 -5.41 -14.75
CA GLN A 11 -11.73 -5.42 -16.00
C GLN A 11 -10.77 -4.23 -16.07
N ASP A 12 -11.18 -3.06 -15.57
CA ASP A 12 -10.36 -1.86 -15.53
C ASP A 12 -10.30 -1.24 -14.11
N ASP A 13 -10.93 -1.90 -13.14
CA ASP A 13 -11.05 -1.44 -11.76
C ASP A 13 -9.99 -2.05 -10.84
N TRP A 14 -9.45 -1.19 -10.00
CA TRP A 14 -8.44 -1.52 -9.00
C TRP A 14 -8.91 -1.02 -7.64
N SER A 15 -8.86 -1.91 -6.64
CA SER A 15 -9.28 -1.61 -5.28
C SER A 15 -8.11 -1.77 -4.31
N PRO A 16 -7.91 -0.79 -3.41
CA PRO A 16 -6.88 -0.88 -2.39
C PRO A 16 -7.30 -1.84 -1.28
N GLY A 17 -6.33 -2.55 -0.72
CA GLY A 17 -6.55 -3.46 0.39
C GLY A 17 -5.27 -3.81 1.14
N ASN A 18 -5.46 -4.55 2.25
CA ASN A 18 -4.39 -5.05 3.10
C ASN A 18 -4.29 -6.57 2.98
N VAL A 19 -3.08 -7.09 2.84
CA VAL A 19 -2.86 -8.55 2.87
C VAL A 19 -3.12 -9.07 4.28
N VAL A 20 -4.21 -9.83 4.49
CA VAL A 20 -4.61 -10.36 5.81
C VAL A 20 -4.13 -11.79 6.06
N LYS A 21 -3.82 -12.55 5.00
CA LYS A 21 -3.40 -13.95 5.12
C LYS A 21 -2.53 -14.39 3.95
N LEU A 22 -1.57 -15.28 4.20
CA LEU A 22 -0.75 -15.93 3.17
C LEU A 22 -1.19 -17.39 3.00
N ASP A 23 -0.85 -17.99 1.86
CA ASP A 23 -1.16 -19.39 1.50
C ASP A 23 -2.64 -19.73 1.75
N TYR A 24 -3.52 -18.85 1.27
CA TYR A 24 -4.95 -18.97 1.47
C TYR A 24 -5.51 -20.12 0.63
N GLN A 25 -6.22 -21.04 1.28
CA GLN A 25 -6.82 -22.18 0.61
C GLN A 25 -8.24 -22.40 1.12
N GLU A 26 -9.19 -22.48 0.19
CA GLU A 26 -10.54 -22.97 0.46
C GLU A 26 -10.69 -24.43 0.01
N PRO A 27 -11.64 -25.19 0.59
CA PRO A 27 -11.84 -26.60 0.26
C PRO A 27 -12.08 -26.86 -1.23
N ASP A 28 -12.75 -25.92 -1.89
CA ASP A 28 -13.13 -26.01 -3.31
C ASP A 28 -12.06 -25.44 -4.26
N MET A 29 -10.94 -24.93 -3.73
CA MET A 29 -9.87 -24.38 -4.57
C MET A 29 -8.97 -25.48 -5.13
N PRO A 30 -8.65 -25.44 -6.44
CA PRO A 30 -7.73 -26.40 -7.05
C PRO A 30 -6.29 -26.24 -6.54
N LYS A 31 -5.90 -25.02 -6.13
CA LYS A 31 -4.57 -24.66 -5.62
C LYS A 31 -4.71 -23.55 -4.58
N PRO A 32 -3.82 -23.47 -3.59
CA PRO A 32 -3.77 -22.34 -2.67
C PRO A 32 -3.45 -21.05 -3.43
N ALA A 33 -4.14 -19.98 -3.06
CA ALA A 33 -3.81 -18.63 -3.45
C ALA A 33 -2.62 -18.13 -2.60
N PRO A 34 -1.66 -17.39 -3.18
CA PRO A 34 -0.52 -16.85 -2.45
C PRO A 34 -0.93 -15.99 -1.25
N TYR A 35 -2.00 -15.19 -1.37
CA TYR A 35 -2.49 -14.36 -0.28
C TYR A 35 -3.98 -13.96 -0.42
N GLN A 36 -4.56 -13.63 0.72
CA GLN A 36 -5.89 -13.04 0.89
C GLN A 36 -5.74 -11.56 1.27
N VAL A 37 -6.60 -10.73 0.70
CA VAL A 37 -6.61 -9.28 0.86
C VAL A 37 -7.97 -8.83 1.38
N GLU A 38 -7.96 -8.01 2.43
CA GLU A 38 -9.13 -7.26 2.88
C GLU A 38 -9.11 -5.89 2.22
N LEU A 39 -10.09 -5.65 1.34
CA LEU A 39 -10.29 -4.37 0.67
C LEU A 39 -10.81 -3.33 1.66
N TYR A 40 -10.59 -2.05 1.35
CA TYR A 40 -11.00 -0.95 2.23
C TYR A 40 -12.52 -0.80 2.36
N ASP A 41 -13.30 -1.34 1.42
CA ASP A 41 -14.76 -1.44 1.54
C ASP A 41 -15.22 -2.59 2.46
N GLY A 42 -14.28 -3.38 2.99
CA GLY A 42 -14.53 -4.50 3.89
C GLY A 42 -14.71 -5.85 3.18
N ALA A 43 -14.65 -5.89 1.85
CA ALA A 43 -14.68 -7.14 1.09
C ALA A 43 -13.38 -7.92 1.24
N LEU A 44 -13.49 -9.23 1.43
CA LEU A 44 -12.35 -10.14 1.43
C LEU A 44 -12.23 -10.79 0.05
N ILE A 45 -11.09 -10.58 -0.60
CA ILE A 45 -10.74 -11.20 -1.87
C ILE A 45 -9.47 -12.06 -1.71
N TYR A 46 -9.22 -12.95 -2.65
CA TYR A 46 -7.96 -13.67 -2.75
C TYR A 46 -7.33 -13.39 -4.11
N VAL A 47 -6.01 -13.30 -4.12
CA VAL A 47 -5.24 -13.08 -5.35
C VAL A 47 -4.75 -14.44 -5.85
N PRO A 48 -5.18 -14.92 -7.02
CA PRO A 48 -4.87 -16.28 -7.46
C PRO A 48 -3.40 -16.46 -7.90
N LEU A 49 -2.75 -15.38 -8.35
CA LEU A 49 -1.34 -15.36 -8.76
C LEU A 49 -0.73 -14.02 -8.36
N ASP A 50 0.47 -14.06 -7.79
CA ASP A 50 1.22 -12.86 -7.43
C ASP A 50 1.93 -12.28 -8.66
N ILE A 51 1.14 -11.60 -9.50
CA ILE A 51 1.62 -10.94 -10.72
C ILE A 51 1.10 -9.50 -10.80
N PRO A 52 1.88 -8.56 -11.36
CA PRO A 52 1.51 -7.14 -11.45
C PRO A 52 0.17 -6.86 -12.13
N ASP A 53 -0.29 -7.74 -13.03
CA ASP A 53 -1.57 -7.64 -13.74
C ASP A 53 -2.81 -7.90 -12.87
N LEU A 54 -2.62 -8.53 -11.70
CA LEU A 54 -3.68 -8.88 -10.76
C LEU A 54 -3.53 -8.15 -9.43
N CYS A 55 -2.29 -7.97 -8.99
CA CYS A 55 -1.99 -7.34 -7.72
C CYS A 55 -0.63 -6.67 -7.83
N LYS A 56 -0.56 -5.44 -7.33
CA LYS A 56 0.68 -4.67 -7.26
C LYS A 56 0.81 -4.06 -5.88
N GLU A 57 2.05 -3.87 -5.46
CA GLU A 57 2.34 -3.14 -4.24
C GLU A 57 1.73 -1.74 -4.33
N MET A 58 1.06 -1.34 -3.25
CA MET A 58 0.55 0.01 -3.07
C MET A 58 1.44 0.71 -2.05
N SER A 59 2.44 1.43 -2.53
CA SER A 59 3.17 2.35 -1.68
C SER A 59 2.30 3.60 -1.48
N LEU A 60 2.07 3.99 -0.24
CA LEU A 60 1.45 5.29 0.05
C LEU A 60 2.38 6.41 -0.41
N ALA A 61 1.81 7.57 -0.70
CA ALA A 61 2.63 8.72 -0.99
C ALA A 61 3.33 9.20 0.29
N TRP A 62 4.55 9.73 0.17
CA TRP A 62 5.34 10.21 1.30
C TRP A 62 4.60 11.21 2.20
N TRP A 63 3.65 11.95 1.65
CA TRP A 63 2.88 12.95 2.39
C TRP A 63 1.77 12.34 3.25
N GLU A 64 1.35 11.10 3.02
CA GLU A 64 0.37 10.42 3.89
C GLU A 64 0.97 10.13 5.28
N ALA A 65 2.27 9.85 5.36
CA ALA A 65 2.99 9.73 6.63
C ALA A 65 2.97 11.06 7.41
N LEU A 66 3.20 12.19 6.72
CA LEU A 66 3.15 13.52 7.35
C LEU A 66 1.77 13.87 7.89
N VAL A 67 0.71 13.40 7.22
CA VAL A 67 -0.68 13.61 7.67
C VAL A 67 -1.03 12.72 8.87
N HIS A 68 -0.52 11.49 8.92
CA HIS A 68 -0.73 10.57 10.04
C HIS A 68 0.05 10.97 11.31
N GLU A 69 1.24 11.56 11.17
CA GLU A 69 2.01 12.10 12.31
C GLU A 69 1.49 13.44 12.83
N ALA A 70 0.64 14.15 12.07
CA ALA A 70 0.02 15.40 12.48
C ALA A 70 -1.07 15.18 13.55
N SER A 71 -0.64 14.85 14.76
CA SER A 71 -1.46 14.91 15.97
C SER A 71 -1.72 16.37 16.35
N ALA A 72 -2.96 16.82 16.11
CA ALA A 72 -3.69 17.94 16.73
C ALA A 72 -3.09 19.37 16.84
N ASP A 73 -1.78 19.62 16.63
CA ASP A 73 -1.19 20.96 16.88
C ASP A 73 -0.76 21.77 15.65
N ALA A 74 -0.81 21.22 14.43
CA ALA A 74 -0.88 21.94 13.14
C ALA A 74 -0.75 20.94 11.97
N PRO A 75 -1.48 21.11 10.84
CA PRO A 75 -1.12 20.39 9.63
C PRO A 75 0.10 21.04 8.93
N PRO A 76 0.87 20.22 8.20
CA PRO A 76 2.26 20.44 7.82
C PRO A 76 2.34 21.13 6.45
N LEU A 77 1.65 22.26 6.28
CA LEU A 77 1.57 22.93 4.97
C LEU A 77 2.92 23.49 4.53
N GLU A 78 3.72 24.06 5.45
CA GLU A 78 5.05 24.59 5.12
C GLU A 78 6.04 23.49 4.72
N GLU A 79 6.02 22.35 5.42
CA GLU A 79 6.89 21.21 5.09
C GLU A 79 6.48 20.57 3.76
N PHE A 80 5.18 20.40 3.53
CA PHE A 80 4.64 19.93 2.26
C PHE A 80 5.01 20.86 1.08
N GLU A 81 4.83 22.18 1.26
CA GLU A 81 5.24 23.18 0.27
C GLU A 81 6.76 23.20 0.05
N SER A 82 7.55 23.02 1.11
CA SER A 82 9.02 22.94 1.03
C SER A 82 9.47 21.74 0.20
N GLN A 83 8.86 20.56 0.41
CA GLN A 83 9.19 19.36 -0.35
C GLN A 83 8.72 19.43 -1.81
N LEU A 84 7.56 20.04 -2.09
CA LEU A 84 7.14 20.34 -3.46
C LEU A 84 8.10 21.33 -4.16
N ARG A 85 8.55 22.37 -3.45
CA ARG A 85 9.56 23.31 -3.97
C ARG A 85 10.93 22.66 -4.16
N ALA A 86 11.26 21.65 -3.35
CA ALA A 86 12.46 20.82 -3.50
C ALA A 86 12.37 19.85 -4.69
N GLY A 87 11.22 19.80 -5.38
CA GLY A 87 11.03 19.00 -6.59
C GLY A 87 10.59 17.56 -6.34
N LYS A 88 10.17 17.20 -5.11
CA LYS A 88 9.56 15.90 -4.87
C LYS A 88 8.20 15.84 -5.54
N ASP A 89 7.99 14.81 -6.35
CA ASP A 89 6.68 14.57 -6.95
C ASP A 89 5.71 14.08 -5.86
N PRO A 90 4.50 14.65 -5.75
CA PRO A 90 3.51 14.21 -4.78
C PRO A 90 2.96 12.80 -5.06
N ASN A 91 3.23 12.23 -6.24
CA ASN A 91 2.95 10.84 -6.59
C ASN A 91 4.22 9.97 -6.58
N GLU A 92 5.35 10.49 -6.07
CA GLU A 92 6.55 9.68 -5.86
C GLU A 92 6.25 8.66 -4.77
N LEU A 93 6.04 7.42 -5.21
CA LEU A 93 5.89 6.26 -4.35
C LEU A 93 7.20 6.09 -3.57
N THR A 94 7.16 6.25 -2.25
CA THR A 94 8.34 5.98 -1.44
C THR A 94 8.58 4.49 -1.43
N ALA A 95 9.56 4.05 -2.22
CA ALA A 95 10.31 2.88 -1.87
C ALA A 95 10.89 3.13 -0.48
N LEU A 96 10.33 2.46 0.53
CA LEU A 96 10.89 2.38 1.86
C LEU A 96 12.18 1.55 1.78
N ASP A 97 13.23 2.14 1.21
CA ASP A 97 14.60 1.72 1.43
C ASP A 97 15.53 2.85 0.97
N ASP A 98 16.12 3.57 1.94
CA ASP A 98 17.58 3.54 2.04
C ASP A 98 18.02 4.11 3.39
N THR A 99 18.53 3.19 4.20
CA THR A 99 19.61 3.43 5.18
C THR A 99 19.25 4.18 6.47
N LEU A 100 18.83 3.38 7.44
CA LEU A 100 19.34 3.44 8.81
C LEU A 100 20.87 3.61 8.79
N LEU A 101 21.35 4.85 8.97
CA LEU A 101 22.65 5.10 9.59
C LEU A 101 22.40 5.79 10.93
N LEU A 102 21.96 4.99 11.90
CA LEU A 102 22.46 5.14 13.26
C LEU A 102 23.95 4.84 13.23
N ALA A 103 24.77 5.88 13.33
CA ALA A 103 26.13 5.73 13.82
C ALA A 103 26.41 6.85 14.83
N VAL A 104 26.42 6.39 16.09
CA VAL A 104 26.93 6.94 17.35
C VAL A 104 28.06 7.96 17.19
#